data_AF-A0A3Q3IRD5-F1
#
_entry.id   AF-A0A3Q3IRD5-F1
#
_cell.length_a   1.000
_cell.length_b   1.000
_cell.length_c   1.000
_cell.angle_alpha   90.00
_cell.angle_beta   90.00
_cell.angle_gamma   90.00
#
_symmetry.space_group_name_H-M   'P 1'
#
loop_
_entity.id
_entity.type
_entity.pdbx_description
1 polymer ?
#
loop_
_entity_poly.entity_id
_entity_poly.type
_entity_poly.pdbx_seq_one_letter_code
_entity_poly.pdbx_strand_id
1 'polypeptide(L)'
;MSSRCQTVVQGEASETDSDDEVHITSLSAPFTASVGAKVPGEASETDSEEDQAHPASAVRQESVQIIKRDLPPLIVVGDRPDIQSVVEDRPSPTHKPHGDTLLQQKLQESNSRLYSDIGQTLRHVYGSASREVRSATAQLNASQGAIINASHSIRLILDDLKAVSEKIDIITSYQILPDININNPTCTVPVP
;
A
#
# COMPACT_ATOMS: atom_id res chain seq x y z
N MET A 1 -37.33 0.69 -40.12
CA MET A 1 -36.72 1.72 -39.26
C MET A 1 -36.94 1.28 -37.83
N SER A 2 -35.93 0.67 -37.21
CA SER A 2 -36.06 0.06 -35.87
C SER A 2 -35.63 1.08 -34.82
N SER A 3 -36.61 1.63 -34.11
CA SER A 3 -36.42 2.58 -33.02
C SER A 3 -35.94 1.82 -31.77
N ARG A 4 -34.65 2.00 -31.45
CA ARG A 4 -34.02 1.50 -30.23
C ARG A 4 -34.64 2.22 -29.03
N CYS A 5 -35.36 1.51 -28.17
CA CYS A 5 -35.82 2.03 -26.89
C CYS A 5 -34.60 2.33 -26.02
N GLN A 6 -34.36 3.60 -25.74
CA GLN A 6 -33.31 4.04 -24.81
C GLN A 6 -33.94 4.13 -23.42
N THR A 7 -33.66 3.14 -22.57
CA THR A 7 -34.01 3.19 -21.15
C THR A 7 -33.03 4.15 -20.49
N VAL A 8 -33.49 5.36 -20.15
CA VAL A 8 -32.72 6.34 -19.37
C VAL A 8 -33.22 6.25 -17.93
N VAL A 9 -32.39 5.73 -17.03
CA VAL A 9 -32.67 5.77 -15.58
C VAL A 9 -32.21 7.14 -15.07
N GLN A 10 -33.14 7.92 -14.53
CA GLN A 10 -32.86 9.26 -14.03
C GLN A 10 -32.05 9.15 -12.73
N GLY A 11 -30.72 9.29 -12.82
CA GLY A 11 -29.83 9.27 -11.66
C GLY A 11 -28.47 8.60 -11.87
N GLU A 12 -28.23 7.91 -12.99
CA GLU A 12 -26.91 7.32 -13.28
C GLU A 12 -26.07 8.26 -14.13
N ALA A 13 -24.82 8.52 -13.71
CA ALA A 13 -23.89 9.35 -14.46
C ALA A 13 -23.33 8.56 -15.65
N SER A 14 -23.32 9.15 -16.86
CA SER A 14 -22.66 8.56 -18.03
C SER A 14 -21.17 8.41 -17.78
N GLU A 15 -20.68 7.18 -17.78
CA GLU A 15 -19.25 6.90 -17.85
C GLU A 15 -18.72 7.39 -19.21
N THR A 16 -17.73 8.29 -19.17
CA THR A 16 -16.96 8.70 -20.35
C THR A 16 -15.61 7.99 -20.26
N ASP A 17 -15.42 6.95 -21.07
CA ASP A 17 -14.13 6.27 -21.26
C ASP A 17 -13.21 7.20 -22.08
N SER A 18 -12.21 7.77 -21.42
CA SER A 18 -11.21 8.64 -22.04
C SER A 18 -9.83 8.18 -21.58
N ASP A 19 -9.28 7.19 -22.28
CA ASP A 19 -7.88 6.78 -22.21
C ASP A 19 -7.00 7.77 -22.98
N ASP A 20 -6.19 8.56 -22.26
CA ASP A 20 -5.12 9.37 -22.83
C ASP A 20 -3.96 9.47 -21.83
N GLU A 21 -3.25 8.35 -21.60
CA GLU A 21 -1.98 8.38 -20.86
C GLU A 21 -0.81 8.79 -21.78
N VAL A 22 -0.54 10.08 -21.81
CA VAL A 22 0.65 10.66 -22.45
C VAL A 22 1.92 10.29 -21.67
N HIS A 23 2.82 9.57 -22.35
CA HIS A 23 4.19 9.33 -21.88
C HIS A 23 4.96 10.64 -21.75
N ILE A 24 5.35 11.02 -20.53
CA ILE A 24 6.34 12.09 -20.32
C ILE A 24 7.54 11.55 -19.53
N THR A 25 8.57 11.20 -20.30
CA THR A 25 9.91 10.90 -19.82
C THR A 25 10.70 12.21 -19.67
N SER A 26 11.33 12.41 -18.51
CA SER A 26 12.53 13.24 -18.23
C SER A 26 12.38 14.58 -17.47
N LEU A 27 12.87 14.53 -16.21
CA LEU A 27 13.82 15.44 -15.53
C LEU A 27 13.40 16.86 -15.03
N SER A 28 13.50 16.98 -13.68
CA SER A 28 14.11 18.05 -12.88
C SER A 28 13.25 19.23 -12.31
N ALA A 29 12.81 19.04 -11.05
CA ALA A 29 12.71 19.95 -9.87
C ALA A 29 12.16 21.41 -9.95
N PRO A 30 11.74 22.05 -8.83
CA PRO A 30 11.27 21.56 -7.52
C PRO A 30 9.77 21.89 -7.27
N PHE A 31 9.07 21.01 -6.54
CA PHE A 31 7.68 21.23 -6.14
C PHE A 31 7.58 22.41 -5.15
N THR A 32 7.04 23.54 -5.61
CA THR A 32 6.44 24.54 -4.73
C THR A 32 5.13 23.97 -4.19
N ALA A 33 5.01 23.96 -2.87
CA ALA A 33 3.86 23.48 -2.11
C ALA A 33 2.53 23.94 -2.72
N SER A 34 1.77 22.98 -3.27
CA SER A 34 0.38 23.21 -3.65
C SER A 34 -0.45 23.25 -2.37
N VAL A 35 -0.93 24.45 -2.08
CA VAL A 35 -1.92 24.78 -1.07
C VAL A 35 -3.10 23.82 -1.20
N GLY A 36 -3.42 23.14 -0.09
CA GLY A 36 -4.46 22.13 0.02
C GLY A 36 -5.81 22.61 -0.50
N ALA A 37 -6.45 21.75 -1.28
CA ALA A 37 -7.85 21.87 -1.67
C ALA A 37 -8.72 21.84 -0.41
N LYS A 38 -9.44 22.93 -0.13
CA LYS A 38 -10.30 23.06 1.04
C LYS A 38 -11.64 22.36 0.77
N VAL A 39 -11.84 21.19 1.37
CA VAL A 39 -13.11 20.46 1.36
C VAL A 39 -14.07 21.11 2.37
N PRO A 40 -15.27 21.57 1.96
CA PRO A 40 -16.27 22.05 2.90
C PRO A 40 -16.81 20.89 3.74
N GLY A 41 -16.42 20.80 5.02
CA GLY A 41 -16.96 19.84 5.98
C GLY A 41 -15.95 19.13 6.88
N GLU A 42 -14.64 19.30 6.65
CA GLU A 42 -13.63 18.70 7.51
C GLU A 42 -13.36 19.59 8.74
N ALA A 43 -13.51 19.02 9.94
CA ALA A 43 -13.18 19.69 11.19
C ALA A 43 -11.66 19.76 11.35
N SER A 44 -11.13 20.97 11.54
CA SER A 44 -9.69 21.22 11.69
C SER A 44 -9.15 20.56 12.96
N GLU A 45 -8.18 19.66 12.81
CA GLU A 45 -7.43 19.11 13.94
C GLU A 45 -6.69 20.24 14.66
N THR A 46 -6.84 20.32 15.98
CA THR A 46 -6.17 21.31 16.84
C THR A 46 -4.99 20.62 17.51
N ASP A 47 -3.78 20.92 17.05
CA ASP A 47 -2.52 20.61 17.74
C ASP A 47 -2.19 21.80 18.65
N SER A 48 -2.11 21.56 19.96
CA SER A 48 -1.69 22.57 20.94
C SER A 48 -1.12 21.87 22.17
N GLU A 49 0.16 21.56 22.09
CA GLU A 49 0.97 21.17 23.24
C GLU A 49 1.58 22.44 23.88
N GLU A 50 1.08 22.89 25.04
CA GLU A 50 1.92 23.53 26.07
C GLU A 50 1.28 23.40 27.47
N ASP A 51 2.01 22.72 28.35
CA ASP A 51 1.71 22.44 29.74
C ASP A 51 2.08 23.65 30.61
N GLN A 52 1.13 24.25 31.34
CA GLN A 52 1.44 25.04 32.54
C GLN A 52 0.27 25.12 33.54
N ALA A 53 0.64 24.98 34.80
CA ALA A 53 -0.16 24.49 35.91
C ALA A 53 -1.04 25.53 36.65
N HIS A 54 -2.29 25.12 36.94
CA HIS A 54 -3.22 25.50 38.04
C HIS A 54 -3.79 26.94 38.16
N PRO A 55 -5.01 27.16 38.73
CA PRO A 55 -5.90 26.24 39.45
C PRO A 55 -7.36 26.21 38.92
N ALA A 56 -7.80 25.07 38.41
CA ALA A 56 -9.20 24.78 38.11
C ALA A 56 -9.95 24.35 39.39
N SER A 57 -10.39 25.31 40.22
CA SER A 57 -11.21 24.99 41.40
C SER A 57 -12.57 25.70 41.47
N ALA A 58 -13.01 26.38 40.40
CA ALA A 58 -14.29 27.11 40.41
C ALA A 58 -15.39 26.56 39.47
N VAL A 59 -15.07 25.66 38.52
CA VAL A 59 -16.04 25.22 37.49
C VAL A 59 -16.67 23.85 37.80
N ARG A 60 -16.19 23.13 38.81
CA ARG A 60 -16.67 21.77 39.15
C ARG A 60 -17.89 21.72 40.09
N GLN A 61 -18.34 22.83 40.66
CA GLN A 61 -19.44 22.80 41.65
C GLN A 61 -20.83 23.00 41.05
N GLU A 62 -20.96 23.57 39.86
CA GLU A 62 -22.27 23.87 39.27
C GLU A 62 -22.83 22.68 38.47
N SER A 63 -21.98 21.96 37.73
CA SER A 63 -22.38 20.78 36.95
C SER A 63 -22.75 19.55 37.79
N VAL A 64 -22.31 19.48 39.06
CA VAL A 64 -22.66 18.38 39.98
C VAL A 64 -24.01 18.61 40.67
N GLN A 65 -24.53 19.84 40.70
CA GLN A 65 -25.83 20.12 41.32
C GLN A 65 -27.01 19.87 40.40
N ILE A 66 -26.83 19.97 39.07
CA ILE A 66 -27.90 19.74 38.09
C ILE A 66 -28.26 18.26 37.97
N ILE A 67 -27.32 17.34 38.23
CA ILE A 67 -27.54 15.88 38.16
C ILE A 67 -28.14 15.32 39.47
N LYS A 68 -28.20 16.13 40.55
CA LYS A 68 -28.60 15.67 41.88
C LYS A 68 -30.09 15.82 42.19
N ARG A 69 -30.90 16.36 41.29
CA ARG A 69 -32.33 16.51 41.51
C ARG A 69 -33.10 15.84 40.38
N ASP A 70 -33.78 14.77 40.76
CA ASP A 70 -34.85 14.12 40.02
C ASP A 70 -34.49 12.98 39.05
N LEU A 71 -33.46 12.20 39.35
CA LEU A 71 -33.36 10.85 38.82
C LEU A 71 -33.44 9.82 39.97
N PRO A 72 -34.36 8.84 39.90
CA PRO A 72 -34.33 7.71 40.81
C PRO A 72 -32.97 6.99 40.67
N PRO A 73 -32.41 6.47 41.77
CA PRO A 73 -31.08 5.87 41.76
C PRO A 73 -30.99 4.76 40.71
N LEU A 74 -29.95 4.82 39.87
CA LEU A 74 -29.65 3.77 38.90
C LEU A 74 -29.26 2.51 39.67
N ILE A 75 -30.13 1.50 39.64
CA ILE A 75 -29.86 0.20 40.25
C ILE A 75 -28.91 -0.54 39.32
N VAL A 76 -27.66 -0.67 39.74
CA VAL A 76 -26.69 -1.57 39.09
C VAL A 76 -27.01 -2.98 39.57
N VAL A 77 -27.78 -3.73 38.78
CA VAL A 77 -27.93 -5.18 38.98
C VAL A 77 -26.64 -5.83 38.49
N GLY A 78 -25.63 -5.82 39.35
CA GLY A 78 -24.46 -6.67 39.17
C GLY A 78 -24.77 -8.05 39.72
N ASP A 79 -24.61 -9.09 38.90
CA ASP A 79 -24.57 -10.49 39.36
C ASP A 79 -23.38 -10.66 40.30
N ARG A 80 -23.56 -10.29 41.57
CA ARG A 80 -22.72 -10.70 42.69
C ARG A 80 -23.54 -11.70 43.48
N PRO A 81 -23.14 -12.99 43.54
CA PRO A 81 -23.93 -14.03 44.21
C PRO A 81 -24.05 -13.87 45.73
N ASP A 82 -23.43 -12.85 46.34
CA ASP A 82 -23.25 -12.77 47.80
C ASP A 82 -24.04 -11.65 48.51
N ILE A 83 -25.04 -11.01 47.86
CA ILE A 83 -25.86 -9.98 48.54
C ILE A 83 -27.34 -10.25 48.32
N GLN A 84 -27.95 -10.97 49.27
CA GLN A 84 -29.41 -11.13 49.38
C GLN A 84 -30.03 -9.82 49.88
N SER A 85 -30.60 -9.03 48.98
CA SER A 85 -31.47 -7.89 49.33
C SER A 85 -32.88 -8.41 49.56
N VAL A 86 -33.24 -8.60 50.83
CA VAL A 86 -34.62 -8.82 51.28
C VAL A 86 -35.37 -7.49 51.15
N VAL A 87 -36.48 -7.49 50.40
CA VAL A 87 -37.80 -6.88 50.74
C VAL A 87 -38.69 -6.74 49.48
N GLU A 88 -39.89 -7.33 49.61
CA GLU A 88 -41.18 -7.12 48.94
C GLU A 88 -41.37 -7.21 47.41
N ASP A 89 -41.88 -8.38 47.02
CA ASP A 89 -43.16 -8.62 46.34
C ASP A 89 -43.68 -7.56 45.35
N ARG A 90 -43.08 -7.58 44.16
CA ARG A 90 -43.76 -7.31 42.90
C ARG A 90 -43.24 -8.36 41.94
N PRO A 91 -44.08 -9.02 41.10
CA PRO A 91 -43.56 -9.87 40.04
C PRO A 91 -42.81 -8.98 39.05
N SER A 92 -41.52 -8.79 39.31
CA SER A 92 -40.58 -8.26 38.34
C SER A 92 -40.70 -9.14 37.10
N PRO A 93 -40.86 -8.57 35.90
CA PRO A 93 -40.83 -9.37 34.69
C PRO A 93 -39.49 -10.09 34.74
N THR A 94 -39.54 -11.41 34.84
CA THR A 94 -38.38 -12.28 34.66
C THR A 94 -37.62 -11.77 33.46
N HIS A 95 -36.50 -11.09 33.70
CA HIS A 95 -35.65 -10.55 32.67
C HIS A 95 -35.06 -11.78 31.99
N LYS A 96 -35.78 -12.26 30.97
CA LYS A 96 -35.32 -13.37 30.16
C LYS A 96 -33.91 -12.98 29.71
N PRO A 97 -32.89 -13.75 30.08
CA PRO A 97 -31.62 -13.56 29.44
C PRO A 97 -31.89 -13.91 27.98
N HIS A 98 -31.33 -13.13 27.05
CA HIS A 98 -31.37 -13.35 25.59
C HIS A 98 -32.45 -12.55 24.86
N GLY A 99 -32.00 -11.56 24.08
CA GLY A 99 -32.31 -11.49 22.64
C GLY A 99 -33.76 -11.35 22.18
N ASP A 100 -34.71 -11.04 23.04
CA ASP A 100 -36.14 -11.16 22.70
C ASP A 100 -36.69 -10.04 21.79
N THR A 101 -35.92 -8.99 21.52
CA THR A 101 -36.33 -7.97 20.53
C THR A 101 -35.78 -8.30 19.14
N LEU A 102 -36.61 -8.15 18.11
CA LEU A 102 -36.20 -8.34 16.70
C LEU A 102 -34.98 -7.48 16.33
N LEU A 103 -34.87 -6.29 16.93
CA LEU A 103 -33.72 -5.40 16.81
C LEU A 103 -32.45 -6.09 17.34
N GLN A 104 -32.49 -6.62 18.55
CA GLN A 104 -31.34 -7.24 19.19
C GLN A 104 -30.90 -8.51 18.44
N GLN A 105 -31.85 -9.28 17.91
CA GLN A 105 -31.56 -10.41 17.03
C GLN A 105 -30.86 -9.96 15.73
N LYS A 106 -31.40 -8.95 15.04
CA LYS A 106 -30.79 -8.41 13.81
C LYS A 106 -29.42 -7.80 14.05
N LEU A 107 -29.24 -7.09 15.17
CA LEU A 107 -27.96 -6.50 15.53
C LEU A 107 -26.93 -7.61 15.79
N GLN A 108 -27.31 -8.66 16.51
CA GLN A 108 -26.43 -9.78 16.79
C GLN A 108 -26.06 -10.57 15.52
N GLU A 109 -27.01 -10.78 14.61
CA GLU A 109 -26.76 -11.39 13.31
C GLU A 109 -25.87 -10.50 12.42
N SER A 110 -26.12 -9.20 12.37
CA SER A 110 -25.31 -8.27 11.60
C SER A 110 -23.88 -8.19 12.13
N ASN A 111 -23.70 -8.12 13.46
CA ASN A 111 -22.38 -8.11 14.08
C ASN A 111 -21.63 -9.42 13.80
N SER A 112 -22.29 -10.58 13.92
CA SER A 112 -21.62 -11.86 13.66
C SER A 112 -21.17 -12.01 12.21
N ARG A 113 -22.00 -11.57 11.26
CA ARG A 113 -21.63 -11.50 9.83
C ARG A 113 -20.46 -10.55 9.61
N LEU A 114 -20.51 -9.34 10.18
CA LEU A 114 -19.43 -8.36 10.07
C LEU A 114 -18.10 -8.90 10.60
N TYR A 115 -18.09 -9.54 11.78
CA TYR A 115 -16.88 -10.12 12.35
C TYR A 115 -16.31 -11.24 11.47
N SER A 116 -17.18 -12.09 10.90
CA SER A 116 -16.76 -13.11 9.95
C SER A 116 -16.15 -12.49 8.70
N ASP A 117 -16.81 -11.51 8.10
CA ASP A 117 -16.40 -10.88 6.83
C ASP A 117 -15.09 -10.10 6.99
N ILE A 118 -14.95 -9.32 8.07
CA ILE A 118 -13.69 -8.66 8.42
C ILE A 118 -12.59 -9.70 8.63
N GLY A 119 -12.88 -10.77 9.39
CA GLY A 119 -11.92 -11.82 9.68
C GLY A 119 -11.47 -12.59 8.43
N GLN A 120 -12.36 -12.78 7.46
CA GLN A 120 -12.04 -13.39 6.17
C GLN A 120 -11.25 -12.44 5.28
N THR A 121 -11.66 -11.18 5.19
CA THR A 121 -10.99 -10.15 4.38
C THR A 121 -9.56 -9.95 4.86
N LEU A 122 -9.34 -9.83 6.17
CA LEU A 122 -8.00 -9.64 6.73
C LEU A 122 -7.10 -10.86 6.47
N ARG A 123 -7.63 -12.08 6.66
CA ARG A 123 -6.89 -13.32 6.36
C ARG A 123 -6.52 -13.41 4.88
N HIS A 124 -7.45 -13.03 3.99
CA HIS A 124 -7.22 -13.04 2.56
C HIS A 124 -6.14 -12.02 2.18
N VAL A 125 -6.31 -10.75 2.55
CA VAL A 125 -5.38 -9.66 2.19
C VAL A 125 -3.99 -9.89 2.76
N TYR A 126 -3.89 -10.23 4.05
CA TYR A 126 -2.58 -10.48 4.67
C TYR A 126 -1.95 -11.77 4.14
N GLY A 127 -2.76 -12.82 3.92
CA GLY A 127 -2.30 -14.09 3.36
C GLY A 127 -1.81 -13.96 1.92
N SER A 128 -2.52 -13.22 1.08
CA SER A 128 -2.14 -12.97 -0.31
C SER A 128 -0.88 -12.11 -0.38
N ALA A 129 -0.84 -10.98 0.36
CA ALA A 129 0.32 -10.11 0.43
C ALA A 129 1.57 -10.85 0.93
N SER A 130 1.44 -11.68 1.97
CA SER A 130 2.55 -12.51 2.46
C SER A 130 3.04 -13.52 1.41
N ARG A 131 2.13 -14.11 0.62
CA ARG A 131 2.50 -15.00 -0.48
C ARG A 131 3.22 -14.25 -1.61
N GLU A 132 2.73 -13.08 -1.96
CA GLU A 132 3.32 -12.23 -2.99
C GLU A 132 4.73 -11.76 -2.60
N VAL A 133 4.93 -11.29 -1.36
CA VAL A 133 6.25 -10.90 -0.85
C VAL A 133 7.23 -12.08 -0.91
N ARG A 134 6.81 -13.28 -0.50
CA ARG A 134 7.64 -14.48 -0.58
C ARG A 134 7.97 -14.85 -2.03
N SER A 135 6.99 -14.75 -2.93
CA SER A 135 7.19 -14.99 -4.36
C SER A 135 8.18 -13.99 -4.96
N ALA A 136 8.00 -12.69 -4.71
CA ALA A 136 8.89 -11.64 -5.18
C ALA A 136 10.32 -11.82 -4.64
N THR A 137 10.46 -12.21 -3.37
CA THR A 137 11.75 -12.50 -2.76
C THR A 137 12.42 -13.71 -3.42
N ALA A 138 11.66 -14.78 -3.73
CA ALA A 138 12.19 -15.93 -4.45
C ALA A 138 12.67 -15.57 -5.87
N GLN A 139 11.90 -14.74 -6.58
CA GLN A 139 12.29 -14.24 -7.90
C GLN A 139 13.53 -13.35 -7.84
N LEU A 140 13.64 -12.49 -6.83
CA LEU A 140 14.84 -11.67 -6.60
C LEU A 140 16.07 -12.53 -6.36
N ASN A 141 15.97 -13.56 -5.51
CA ASN A 141 17.08 -14.48 -5.25
C ASN A 141 17.49 -15.25 -6.53
N ALA A 142 16.53 -15.68 -7.34
CA ALA A 142 16.82 -16.30 -8.63
C ALA A 142 17.55 -15.34 -9.58
N SER A 143 17.10 -14.08 -9.64
CA SER A 143 17.73 -13.02 -10.43
C SER A 143 19.16 -12.73 -9.97
N GLN A 144 19.41 -12.67 -8.65
CA GLN A 144 20.76 -12.51 -8.10
C GLN A 144 21.71 -13.62 -8.57
N GLY A 145 21.25 -14.89 -8.54
CA GLY A 145 22.04 -16.01 -9.07
C GLY A 145 22.36 -15.86 -10.55
N ALA A 146 21.39 -15.44 -11.36
CA ALA A 146 21.59 -15.17 -12.79
C ALA A 146 22.61 -14.04 -13.02
N ILE A 147 22.52 -12.93 -12.26
CA ILE A 147 23.46 -11.80 -12.35
C ILE A 147 24.87 -12.22 -11.99
N ILE A 148 25.06 -13.02 -10.94
CA ILE A 148 26.38 -13.51 -10.53
C ILE A 148 27.01 -14.36 -11.64
N ASN A 149 26.23 -15.29 -12.22
CA ASN A 149 26.69 -16.14 -13.31
C ASN A 149 27.04 -15.34 -14.57
N ALA A 150 26.21 -14.35 -14.93
CA ALA A 150 26.48 -13.45 -16.04
C ALA A 150 27.75 -12.63 -15.79
N SER A 151 27.89 -12.06 -14.59
CA SER A 151 29.08 -11.28 -14.19
C SER A 151 30.35 -12.13 -14.26
N HIS A 152 30.27 -13.40 -13.85
CA HIS A 152 31.39 -14.32 -13.95
C HIS A 152 31.75 -14.61 -15.42
N SER A 153 30.76 -14.87 -16.26
CA SER A 153 30.96 -15.15 -17.69
C SER A 153 31.59 -13.95 -18.41
N ILE A 154 31.13 -12.74 -18.12
CA ILE A 154 31.71 -11.50 -18.68
C ILE A 154 33.17 -11.37 -18.28
N ARG A 155 33.51 -11.63 -17.01
CA ARG A 155 34.91 -11.54 -16.55
C ARG A 155 35.82 -12.50 -17.31
N LEU A 156 35.40 -13.75 -17.48
CA LEU A 156 36.16 -14.73 -18.25
C LEU A 156 36.36 -14.27 -19.70
N ILE A 157 35.30 -13.78 -20.35
CA ILE A 157 35.39 -13.26 -21.72
C ILE A 157 36.37 -12.09 -21.80
N LEU A 158 36.36 -11.18 -20.83
CA LEU A 158 37.29 -10.05 -20.80
C LEU A 158 38.75 -10.49 -20.59
N ASP A 159 38.99 -11.47 -19.72
CA ASP A 159 40.31 -12.05 -19.51
C ASP A 159 40.83 -12.74 -20.78
N ASP A 160 39.98 -13.52 -21.45
CA ASP A 160 40.31 -14.18 -22.72
C ASP A 160 40.60 -13.15 -23.83
N LEU A 161 39.77 -12.12 -23.96
CA LEU A 161 39.98 -11.04 -24.94
C LEU A 161 41.28 -10.29 -24.67
N LYS A 162 41.64 -10.06 -23.40
CA LYS A 162 42.91 -9.46 -23.04
C LYS A 162 44.09 -10.35 -23.43
N ALA A 163 44.01 -11.65 -23.17
CA ALA A 163 45.05 -12.60 -23.55
C ALA A 163 45.21 -12.70 -25.09
N VAL A 164 44.10 -12.68 -25.84
CA VAL A 164 44.12 -12.65 -27.31
C VAL A 164 44.76 -11.35 -27.81
N SER A 165 44.40 -10.21 -27.21
CA SER A 165 44.98 -8.90 -27.55
C SER A 165 46.50 -8.89 -27.36
N GLU A 166 47.00 -9.40 -26.22
CA GLU A 166 48.44 -9.51 -25.95
C GLU A 166 49.15 -10.40 -26.98
N LYS A 167 48.54 -11.53 -27.36
CA LYS A 167 49.11 -12.41 -28.40
C LYS A 167 49.18 -11.73 -29.76
N ILE A 168 48.14 -10.98 -30.14
CA ILE A 168 48.15 -10.20 -31.38
C ILE A 168 49.25 -9.15 -31.32
N ASP A 169 49.37 -8.42 -30.21
CA ASP A 169 50.41 -7.42 -30.00
C ASP A 169 51.81 -8.03 -30.17
N ILE A 170 52.07 -9.21 -29.59
CA ILE A 170 53.32 -9.96 -29.82
C ILE A 170 53.52 -10.25 -31.32
N ILE A 171 52.51 -10.77 -32.02
CA ILE A 171 52.63 -11.11 -33.45
C ILE A 171 52.91 -9.86 -34.29
N THR A 172 52.24 -8.75 -34.01
CA THR A 172 52.37 -7.50 -34.78
C THR A 172 53.61 -6.70 -34.42
N SER A 173 54.12 -6.81 -33.19
CA SER A 173 55.33 -6.13 -32.73
C SER A 173 56.62 -6.86 -33.14
N TYR A 174 56.57 -8.19 -33.31
CA TYR A 174 57.71 -8.95 -33.80
C TYR A 174 57.85 -8.83 -35.33
N GLN A 175 58.96 -8.22 -35.76
CA GLN A 175 59.41 -8.07 -37.15
C GLN A 175 59.91 -9.40 -37.76
N ILE A 176 59.12 -10.47 -37.65
CA ILE A 176 59.41 -11.80 -38.23
C ILE A 176 58.70 -12.00 -39.57
N LEU A 177 57.74 -11.13 -39.92
CA LEU A 177 57.12 -11.13 -41.23
C LEU A 177 58.10 -10.53 -42.26
N PRO A 178 58.54 -11.27 -43.28
CA PRO A 178 59.40 -10.73 -44.32
C PRO A 178 58.66 -9.64 -45.10
N ASP A 179 59.27 -8.48 -45.28
CA ASP A 179 58.80 -7.48 -46.25
C ASP A 179 58.93 -8.07 -47.67
N ILE A 180 57.83 -8.60 -48.21
CA ILE A 180 57.77 -9.08 -49.59
C ILE A 180 57.67 -7.86 -50.50
N ASN A 181 58.81 -7.27 -50.86
CA ASN A 181 58.87 -6.22 -51.87
C ASN A 181 58.62 -6.84 -53.26
N ILE A 182 57.36 -6.83 -53.71
CA ILE A 182 57.02 -7.09 -55.11
C ILE A 182 57.40 -5.83 -55.88
N ASN A 183 58.69 -5.73 -56.24
CA ASN A 183 59.15 -4.75 -57.22
C ASN A 183 58.29 -4.96 -58.48
N ASN A 184 57.31 -4.09 -58.69
CA ASN A 184 56.57 -4.04 -59.95
C ASN A 184 57.54 -3.42 -60.96
N PRO A 185 58.13 -4.17 -61.89
CA PRO A 185 58.96 -3.55 -62.91
C PRO A 185 58.04 -2.63 -63.71
N THR A 186 58.15 -1.34 -63.46
CA THR A 186 57.59 -0.30 -64.31
C THR A 186 58.02 -0.61 -65.73
N CYS A 187 57.07 -1.12 -66.52
CA CYS A 187 57.20 -1.30 -67.95
C CYS A 187 57.43 0.10 -68.52
N THR A 188 58.70 0.46 -68.69
CA THR A 188 59.13 1.64 -69.44
C THR A 188 58.74 1.41 -70.89
N VAL A 189 57.62 1.98 -71.31
CA VAL A 189 57.26 2.07 -72.72
C VAL A 189 58.11 3.19 -73.34
N PRO A 190 58.95 2.93 -74.36
CA PRO A 190 59.60 3.98 -75.10
C PRO A 190 58.56 4.67 -75.99
N VAL A 191 58.47 6.00 -75.89
CA VAL A 191 57.64 6.86 -76.74
C VAL A 191 58.30 6.97 -78.13
N PRO A 192 57.55 6.81 -79.24
CA PRO A 192 58.03 7.14 -80.58
C PRO A 192 57.96 8.64 -80.90
#